data_AF-A0ABD1BIX0-F1
#
_entry.id   AF-A0ABD1BIX0-F1
#
_cell.length_a   1.000
_cell.length_b   1.000
_cell.length_c   1.000
_cell.angle_alpha   90.00
_cell.angle_beta   90.00
_cell.angle_gamma   90.00
#
_symmetry.space_group_name_H-M   'P 1'
#
loop_
_entity.id
_entity.type
_entity.pdbx_description
1 polymer ?
#
loop_
_entity_poly.entity_id
_entity_poly.type
_entity_poly.pdbx_seq_one_letter_code
_entity_poly.pdbx_strand_id
1 'polypeptide(L)'
;MASHPQNVDQTFEENIDEIFERGFQNCLEGCVNRQAAKKSKKKRAYIERGREEGHIRLLNDYFGDQPIYPDRLFRRRFRMNKRLFLHIVQRLSNEVPF
;
A
#
# COMPACT_ATOMS: atom_id res chain seq x y z
N MET A 1 -41.81 23.34 -26.47
CA MET A 1 -40.47 22.76 -26.65
C MET A 1 -39.68 23.05 -25.40
N ALA A 2 -39.51 22.06 -24.52
CA ALA A 2 -38.77 22.22 -23.28
C ALA A 2 -37.33 21.78 -23.52
N SER A 3 -36.41 22.74 -23.47
CA SER A 3 -34.98 22.53 -23.59
C SER A 3 -34.50 21.69 -22.40
N HIS A 4 -34.06 20.48 -22.68
CA HIS A 4 -33.45 19.57 -21.72
C HIS A 4 -32.15 20.22 -21.19
N PRO A 5 -31.98 20.43 -19.88
CA PRO A 5 -30.76 21.03 -19.34
C PRO A 5 -29.61 20.06 -19.58
N GLN A 6 -28.61 20.49 -20.35
CA GLN A 6 -27.40 19.72 -20.55
C GLN A 6 -26.74 19.50 -19.19
N ASN A 7 -26.67 18.23 -18.81
CA ASN A 7 -26.15 17.73 -17.56
C ASN A 7 -24.64 17.97 -17.52
N VAL A 8 -24.26 19.10 -16.93
CA VAL A 8 -22.86 19.54 -16.77
C VAL A 8 -22.05 18.50 -15.99
N ASP A 9 -22.72 17.76 -15.11
CA ASP A 9 -22.16 16.67 -14.29
C ASP A 9 -21.75 15.48 -15.16
N GLN A 10 -22.60 15.02 -16.08
CA GLN A 10 -22.28 13.93 -17.00
C GLN A 10 -21.12 14.29 -17.92
N THR A 11 -21.11 15.50 -18.49
CA THR A 11 -19.99 15.95 -19.33
C THR A 11 -18.68 16.11 -18.56
N PHE A 12 -18.76 16.40 -17.25
CA PHE A 12 -17.60 16.54 -16.39
C PHE A 12 -17.03 15.18 -15.97
N GLU A 13 -17.90 14.24 -15.59
CA GLU A 13 -17.50 12.86 -15.29
C GLU A 13 -16.90 12.17 -16.52
N GLU A 14 -17.53 12.30 -17.69
CA GLU A 14 -16.99 11.76 -18.96
C GLU A 14 -15.60 12.33 -19.29
N ASN A 15 -15.38 13.62 -19.03
CA ASN A 15 -14.09 14.27 -19.25
C ASN A 15 -13.03 13.84 -18.22
N ILE A 16 -13.42 13.59 -16.96
CA ILE A 16 -12.53 13.03 -15.93
C ILE A 16 -12.11 11.61 -16.32
N ASP A 17 -13.07 10.78 -16.74
CA ASP A 17 -12.81 9.42 -17.15
C ASP A 17 -11.87 9.37 -18.37
N GLU A 18 -12.09 10.23 -19.36
CA GLU A 18 -11.19 10.33 -20.52
C GLU A 18 -9.77 10.77 -20.13
N ILE A 19 -9.63 11.75 -19.22
CA ILE A 19 -8.33 12.21 -18.72
C ILE A 19 -7.63 11.08 -17.95
N PHE A 20 -8.38 10.35 -17.12
CA PHE A 20 -7.86 9.24 -16.33
C PHE A 20 -7.40 8.09 -17.23
N GLU A 21 -8.23 7.67 -18.18
CA GLU A 21 -7.92 6.60 -19.13
C GLU A 21 -6.72 6.96 -20.00
N ARG A 22 -6.67 8.20 -20.52
CA ARG A 22 -5.52 8.69 -21.29
C ARG A 22 -4.24 8.71 -20.45
N GLY A 23 -4.32 9.14 -19.20
CA GLY A 23 -3.18 9.11 -18.26
C GLY A 23 -2.70 7.69 -17.99
N PHE A 24 -3.64 6.76 -17.81
CA PHE A 24 -3.38 5.35 -17.57
C PHE A 24 -2.73 4.67 -18.79
N GLN A 25 -3.27 4.89 -20.00
CA GLN A 25 -2.72 4.36 -21.25
C GLN A 25 -1.30 4.86 -21.51
N ASN A 26 -1.05 6.16 -21.36
CA ASN A 26 0.29 6.74 -21.49
C ASN A 26 1.29 6.13 -20.49
N CYS A 27 0.83 5.85 -19.27
CA CYS A 27 1.65 5.20 -18.25
C CYS A 27 1.97 3.75 -18.64
N LEU A 28 0.97 3.01 -19.12
CA LEU A 28 1.11 1.62 -19.57
C LEU A 28 2.03 1.51 -20.77
N GLU A 29 1.90 2.36 -21.79
CA GLU A 29 2.81 2.39 -22.94
C GLU A 29 4.25 2.65 -22.51
N GLY A 30 4.47 3.60 -21.60
CA GLY A 30 5.78 3.83 -21.00
C GLY A 30 6.34 2.60 -20.27
N CYS A 31 5.46 1.79 -19.65
CA CYS A 31 5.83 0.57 -18.94
C CYS A 31 6.14 -0.61 -19.88
N VAL A 32 5.41 -0.75 -20.99
CA VAL A 32 5.58 -1.79 -22.01
C VAL A 32 6.85 -1.54 -22.83
N ASN A 33 7.08 -0.30 -23.28
CA ASN A 33 8.29 0.07 -24.00
C ASN A 33 9.56 -0.14 -23.16
N ARG A 34 9.46 0.05 -21.83
CA ARG A 34 10.56 -0.23 -20.89
C ARG A 34 10.77 -1.73 -20.61
N GLN A 35 9.84 -2.60 -21.02
CA GLN A 35 9.94 -4.05 -20.93
C GLN A 35 10.57 -4.69 -22.17
N ALA A 36 10.40 -4.09 -23.35
CA ALA A 36 10.84 -4.63 -24.64
C ALA A 36 12.37 -4.87 -24.78
N ALA A 37 13.20 -4.33 -23.86
CA ALA A 37 14.66 -4.52 -23.87
C ALA A 37 15.25 -4.95 -22.50
N LYS A 38 14.49 -5.66 -21.66
CA LYS A 38 15.02 -6.10 -20.35
C LYS A 38 15.96 -7.31 -20.50
N LYS A 39 17.27 -7.04 -20.49
CA LYS A 39 18.31 -8.06 -20.28
C LYS A 39 17.98 -8.92 -19.04
N SER A 40 18.19 -10.22 -19.11
CA SER A 40 17.94 -11.13 -17.98
C SER A 40 18.76 -10.68 -16.76
N LYS A 41 18.07 -10.24 -15.70
CA LYS A 41 18.73 -9.84 -14.46
C LYS A 41 19.16 -11.10 -13.72
N LYS A 42 20.44 -11.17 -13.33
CA LYS A 42 20.90 -12.22 -12.41
C LYS A 42 20.06 -12.19 -11.13
N LYS A 43 19.59 -13.36 -10.69
CA LYS A 43 18.85 -13.47 -9.42
C LYS A 43 19.77 -13.04 -8.28
N ARG A 44 19.23 -12.25 -7.35
CA ARG A 44 19.95 -11.89 -6.12
C ARG A 44 20.10 -13.13 -5.23
N ALA A 45 21.25 -13.28 -4.59
CA ALA A 45 21.45 -14.31 -3.58
C ALA A 45 20.49 -14.09 -2.40
N TYR A 46 19.91 -15.18 -1.89
CA TYR A 46 19.18 -15.15 -0.64
C TYR A 46 20.16 -14.96 0.51
N ILE A 47 19.84 -14.03 1.41
CA ILE A 47 20.59 -13.80 2.66
C ILE A 47 19.58 -14.00 3.78
N GLU A 48 19.87 -14.95 4.66
CA GLU A 48 19.10 -15.15 5.88
C GLU A 48 19.34 -13.98 6.83
N ARG A 49 18.25 -13.31 7.22
CA ARG A 49 18.30 -12.08 8.04
C ARG A 49 17.72 -12.27 9.45
N GLY A 50 17.53 -13.52 9.89
CA GLY A 50 16.91 -13.83 11.18
C GLY A 50 15.51 -13.23 11.32
N ARG A 51 14.61 -13.53 10.36
CA ARG A 51 13.27 -12.92 10.32
C ARG A 51 12.45 -13.23 11.57
N GLU A 52 12.49 -14.48 12.03
CA GLU A 52 11.75 -14.96 13.20
C GLU A 52 12.23 -14.26 14.48
N GLU A 53 13.55 -14.20 14.70
CA GLU A 53 14.14 -13.48 15.83
C GLU A 53 13.83 -11.97 15.77
N GLY A 54 13.79 -11.40 14.57
CA GLY A 54 13.39 -10.01 14.36
C GLY A 54 11.94 -9.76 14.77
N HIS A 55 11.03 -10.70 14.45
CA HIS A 55 9.63 -10.63 14.84
C HIS A 55 9.46 -10.70 16.36
N ILE A 56 10.13 -11.63 17.04
CA ILE A 56 10.08 -11.77 18.50
C ILE A 56 10.58 -10.49 19.17
N ARG A 57 11.72 -9.94 18.73
CA ARG A 57 12.26 -8.67 19.26
C ARG A 57 11.29 -7.52 19.06
N LEU A 58 10.68 -7.39 17.89
CA LEU A 58 9.68 -6.35 17.62
C LEU A 58 8.51 -6.43 18.60
N LEU A 59 7.98 -7.63 18.85
CA LEU A 59 6.89 -7.84 19.80
C LEU A 59 7.31 -7.47 21.22
N ASN A 60 8.45 -7.96 21.69
CA ASN A 60 8.94 -7.68 23.04
C ASN A 60 9.21 -6.19 23.26
N ASP A 61 9.88 -5.53 22.31
CA ASP A 61 10.33 -4.14 22.44
C ASP A 61 9.16 -3.14 22.48
N TYR A 62 8.08 -3.42 21.76
CA TYR A 62 6.98 -2.47 21.57
C TYR A 62 5.67 -2.89 22.21
N PHE A 63 5.40 -4.19 22.34
CA PHE A 63 4.10 -4.72 22.77
C PHE A 63 4.16 -5.61 24.01
N GLY A 64 5.35 -5.86 24.57
CA GLY A 64 5.49 -6.56 25.84
C GLY A 64 4.99 -5.74 27.04
N ASP A 65 4.87 -6.39 28.21
CA ASP A 65 4.35 -5.79 29.44
C ASP A 65 5.13 -4.56 29.89
N GLN A 66 6.44 -4.55 29.63
CA GLN A 66 7.34 -3.43 29.87
C GLN A 66 8.04 -3.06 28.55
N PRO A 67 7.41 -2.26 27.68
CA PRO A 67 7.95 -1.97 26.36
C PRO A 67 9.21 -1.09 26.48
N ILE A 68 10.28 -1.48 25.79
CA ILE A 68 11.55 -0.75 25.76
C ILE A 68 11.39 0.60 25.06
N TYR A 69 10.52 0.69 24.06
CA TYR A 69 10.34 1.91 23.26
C TYR A 69 8.92 2.49 23.36
N PRO A 70 8.78 3.81 23.52
CA PRO A 70 7.49 4.47 23.54
C PRO A 70 6.83 4.54 22.16
N ASP A 71 5.51 4.70 22.13
CA ASP A 71 4.66 4.70 20.93
C ASP A 71 5.09 5.73 19.86
N ARG A 72 5.66 6.87 20.25
CA ARG A 72 6.19 7.88 19.31
C ARG A 72 7.30 7.29 18.42
N LEU A 73 8.14 6.42 18.98
CA LEU A 73 9.21 5.77 18.22
C LEU A 73 8.65 4.68 17.30
N PHE A 74 7.59 3.97 17.71
CA PHE A 74 6.88 3.04 16.83
C PHE A 74 6.35 3.78 15.59
N ARG A 75 5.68 4.93 15.78
CA ARG A 75 5.20 5.76 14.68
C ARG A 75 6.32 6.26 13.78
N ARG A 76 7.47 6.64 14.34
CA ARG A 76 8.63 7.07 13.53
C ARG A 76 9.24 5.92 12.72
N ARG A 77 9.36 4.73 13.31
CA ARG A 77 10.01 3.55 12.69
C ARG A 77 9.13 2.89 11.63
N PHE A 78 7.86 2.61 11.96
CA PHE A 78 6.94 1.89 11.09
C PHE A 78 6.00 2.81 10.31
N ARG A 79 6.07 4.12 10.56
CA ARG A 79 5.22 5.13 9.91
C ARG A 79 3.71 4.89 10.15
N MET A 80 3.37 4.15 11.20
CA MET A 80 2.00 3.77 11.59
C MET A 80 1.78 3.99 13.09
N ASN A 81 0.57 4.36 13.49
CA ASN A 81 0.24 4.40 14.92
C ASN A 81 0.14 2.98 15.48
N LYS A 82 0.72 2.74 16.66
CA LYS A 82 0.65 1.46 17.37
C LYS A 82 -0.78 1.00 17.64
N ARG A 83 -1.68 1.91 18.01
CA ARG A 83 -3.11 1.59 18.22
C ARG A 83 -3.80 1.12 16.94
N LEU A 84 -3.47 1.74 15.81
CA LEU A 84 -4.00 1.32 14.51
C LEU A 84 -3.50 -0.08 14.16
N PHE A 85 -2.22 -0.37 14.40
CA PHE A 85 -1.66 -1.70 14.22
C PHE A 85 -2.43 -2.76 15.03
N LEU A 86 -2.65 -2.52 16.32
CA LEU A 86 -3.44 -3.42 17.17
C LEU A 86 -4.87 -3.61 16.66
N HIS A 87 -5.51 -2.55 16.17
CA HIS A 87 -6.86 -2.65 15.61
C HIS A 87 -6.92 -3.53 14.36
N ILE A 88 -5.93 -3.39 13.47
CA ILE A 88 -5.81 -4.23 12.27
C ILE A 88 -5.60 -5.69 12.67
N VAL A 89 -4.68 -5.96 13.60
CA VAL A 89 -4.44 -7.33 14.10
C VAL A 89 -5.71 -7.93 14.66
N GLN A 90 -6.43 -7.20 15.53
CA GLN A 90 -7.68 -7.68 16.11
C GLN A 90 -8.74 -7.98 15.04
N ARG A 91 -8.93 -7.09 14.06
CA ARG A 91 -9.87 -7.28 12.94
C ARG A 91 -9.54 -8.55 12.17
N LEU A 92 -8.27 -8.71 11.78
CA LEU A 92 -7.82 -9.89 11.03
C LEU A 92 -7.98 -11.18 11.82
N SER A 93 -7.66 -11.17 13.12
CA SER A 93 -7.85 -12.34 13.99
C SER A 93 -9.32 -12.76 14.15
N ASN A 94 -10.26 -11.82 14.03
CA ASN A 94 -11.69 -12.10 14.14
C ASN A 94 -12.31 -12.53 12.80
N GLU A 95 -11.84 -11.97 11.68
CA GLU A 95 -12.50 -12.09 10.37
C GLU A 95 -11.85 -13.11 9.44
N VAL A 96 -10.58 -13.46 9.65
CA VAL A 96 -9.86 -14.42 8.81
C VAL A 96 -9.66 -15.73 9.58
N PRO A 97 -10.36 -16.82 9.22
CA PRO A 97 -10.11 -18.13 9.81
C PRO A 97 -8.73 -18.65 9.39
N PHE A 98 -8.03 -19.28 10.35
CA PHE A 98 -6.70 -19.87 10.17
C PHE A 98 -6.77 -21.32 9.67
#